data_AF-A0A0J6TG94-F1
#
_entry.id   AF-A0A0J6TG94-F1
#
_cell.length_a   1.000
_cell.length_b   1.000
_cell.length_c   1.000
_cell.angle_alpha   90.00
_cell.angle_beta   90.00
_cell.angle_gamma   90.00
#
_symmetry.space_group_name_H-M   'P 1'
#
loop_
_entity.id
_entity.type
_entity.pdbx_description
1 polymer ?
#
loop_
_entity_poly.entity_id
_entity_poly.type
_entity_poly.pdbx_seq_one_letter_code
_entity_poly.pdbx_strand_id
1 'polypeptide(L)' 'MVLVGVEVFAVAIAAGWALAGIFELGDTVGHVLMVLFSLFALYIMVQLWRRATSIEPIR' A
#
# COMPACT_ATOMS: atom_id res chain seq x y z
N MET A 1 -8.49 11.32 -3.74
CA MET A 1 -7.18 10.62 -3.72
C MET A 1 -6.59 10.50 -2.32
N VAL A 2 -6.62 11.56 -1.48
CA VAL A 2 -5.97 11.53 -0.16
C VAL A 2 -6.56 10.47 0.78
N LEU A 3 -7.89 10.44 0.96
CA LEU A 3 -8.54 9.46 1.85
C LEU A 3 -8.24 8.00 1.44
N VAL A 4 -8.57 7.66 0.18
CA VAL A 4 -8.30 6.31 -0.37
C VAL A 4 -6.81 5.95 -0.31
N GLY A 5 -5.93 6.92 -0.58
CA GLY A 5 -4.48 6.71 -0.46
C GLY A 5 -4.08 6.32 0.96
N VAL A 6 -4.50 7.10 1.96
CA VAL A 6 -4.20 6.81 3.36
C VAL A 6 -4.73 5.44 3.77
N GLU A 7 -5.96 5.09 3.41
CA GLU A 7 -6.54 3.79 3.73
C GLU A 7 -5.78 2.62 3.11
N VAL A 8 -5.48 2.69 1.82
CA VAL A 8 -4.79 1.60 1.09
C VAL A 8 -3.38 1.40 1.63
N PHE A 9 -2.64 2.49 1.92
CA PHE A 9 -1.30 2.39 2.50
C PHE A 9 -1.33 1.93 3.97
N ALA A 10 -2.27 2.41 4.77
CA ALA A 10 -2.43 1.98 6.16
C ALA A 10 -2.70 0.47 6.24
N VAL A 11 -3.60 -0.05 5.40
CA VAL A 11 -3.90 -1.48 5.31
C VAL A 11 -2.68 -2.27 4.85
N ALA A 12 -1.94 -1.80 3.85
CA ALA A 12 -0.75 -2.47 3.34
C ALA A 12 0.34 -2.63 4.41
N ILE A 13 0.64 -1.56 5.16
CA ILE A 13 1.64 -1.59 6.23
C ILE A 13 1.16 -2.46 7.40
N ALA A 14 -0.11 -2.31 7.81
CA ALA A 14 -0.70 -3.10 8.89
C ALA A 14 -0.71 -4.60 8.56
N ALA A 15 -1.00 -4.97 7.31
CA ALA A 15 -0.94 -6.35 6.85
C ALA A 15 0.48 -6.92 6.91
N GLY A 16 1.49 -6.12 6.53
CA GLY A 16 2.90 -6.52 6.60
C GLY A 16 3.34 -6.77 8.04
N TRP A 17 2.95 -5.87 8.96
CA TRP A 17 3.17 -6.05 10.39
C TRP A 17 2.47 -7.31 10.93
N ALA A 18 1.20 -7.50 10.60
CA ALA A 18 0.39 -8.59 11.13
C ALA A 18 0.92 -9.96 10.68
N LEU A 19 1.24 -10.12 9.39
CA LEU A 19 1.81 -11.36 8.88
C LEU A 19 3.20 -11.62 9.47
N ALA A 20 4.04 -10.60 9.62
CA ALA A 20 5.34 -10.74 10.27
C ALA A 20 5.23 -11.28 11.70
N GLY A 21 4.27 -10.77 12.47
CA GLY A 21 4.01 -11.18 13.84
C GLY A 21 3.43 -12.58 13.96
N ILE A 22 2.46 -12.95 13.12
CA ILE A 22 1.80 -14.27 13.17
C ILE A 22 2.77 -15.42 12.85
N PHE A 23 3.74 -15.18 11.96
CA PHE A 23 4.73 -16.18 11.56
C PHE A 23 6.07 -16.06 12.29
N GLU A 24 6.19 -15.16 13.28
CA GLU A 24 7.41 -14.91 14.07
C GLU A 24 8.68 -14.68 13.21
N LEU A 25 8.53 -14.02 12.05
CA LEU A 25 9.60 -13.87 11.04
C LEU A 25 10.74 -12.89 11.44
N GLY A 26 10.59 -12.23 12.59
CA GLY A 26 11.52 -11.20 13.07
C GLY A 26 11.43 -9.86 12.34
N ASP A 27 12.10 -8.84 12.87
CA ASP A 27 11.99 -7.46 12.40
C ASP A 27 12.41 -7.28 10.94
N THR A 28 13.50 -7.92 10.50
CA THR A 28 14.02 -7.71 9.14
C THR A 28 13.00 -8.14 8.09
N VAL A 29 12.45 -9.34 8.23
CA VAL A 29 11.45 -9.87 7.29
C VAL A 29 10.14 -9.09 7.40
N GLY A 30 9.77 -8.66 8.60
CA GLY A 30 8.60 -7.80 8.79
C GLY A 30 8.69 -6.48 8.05
N HIS A 31 9.84 -5.79 8.12
CA HIS A 31 10.06 -4.55 7.36
C HIS A 31 10.06 -4.81 5.85
N VAL A 32 10.65 -5.91 5.38
CA VAL A 32 10.60 -6.31 3.97
C VAL A 32 9.16 -6.49 3.51
N LEU A 33 8.32 -7.17 4.30
CA LEU A 33 6.93 -7.41 3.97
C LEU A 33 6.11 -6.13 3.94
N MET A 34 6.33 -5.22 4.90
CA MET A 34 5.70 -3.89 4.90
C MET A 34 6.08 -3.08 3.65
N VAL A 35 7.36 -3.08 3.25
CA VAL A 35 7.82 -2.41 2.02
C VAL A 35 7.19 -3.05 0.79
N LEU A 36 7.17 -4.38 0.71
CA LEU A 36 6.59 -5.11 -0.42
C LEU A 36 5.11 -4.77 -0.60
N PHE A 37 4.33 -4.79 0.48
CA PHE A 37 2.91 -4.44 0.43
C PHE A 37 2.69 -2.95 0.15
N SER A 38 3.54 -2.07 0.67
CA SER A 38 3.47 -0.64 0.36
C SER A 38 3.75 -0.34 -1.12
N LEU A 39 4.67 -1.07 -1.76
CA LEU A 39 4.90 -0.99 -3.19
C LEU A 39 3.69 -1.48 -4.00
N PHE A 40 3.04 -2.55 -3.54
CA PHE A 40 1.80 -3.03 -4.14
C PHE A 40 0.65 -1.99 -4.00
N ALA A 41 0.51 -1.37 -2.83
CA ALA A 41 -0.41 -0.26 -2.61
C ALA A 41 -0.12 0.93 -3.54
N LEU A 42 1.15 1.30 -3.70
CA LEU A 42 1.57 2.35 -4.63
C LEU A 42 1.15 2.02 -6.06
N TYR A 43 1.36 0.77 -6.51
CA TYR A 43 0.95 0.34 -7.84
C TYR A 43 -0.57 0.49 -8.04
N ILE A 44 -1.38 0.06 -7.07
CA ILE A 44 -2.85 0.24 -7.11
C ILE A 44 -3.20 1.72 -7.18
N MET A 45 -2.56 2.56 -6.37
CA MET A 45 -2.80 4.00 -6.35
C MET A 45 -2.44 4.68 -7.68
N VAL A 46 -1.36 4.27 -8.34
CA VAL A 46 -1.01 4.76 -9.68
C VAL A 46 -2.08 4.37 -10.70
N GLN A 47 -2.59 3.14 -10.65
CA GLN A 47 -3.66 2.71 -11.55
C GLN A 47 -4.97 3.47 -11.30
N LEU A 48 -5.33 3.68 -10.04
CA LEU A 48 -6.49 4.48 -9.66
C LEU A 48 -6.35 5.93 -10.12
N TRP A 49 -5.18 6.53 -9.89
CA TRP A 49 -4.86 7.88 -10.33
C TRP A 49 -5.03 8.02 -11.84
N ARG A 50 -4.39 7.15 -12.62
CA ARG A 50 -4.47 7.18 -14.09
C ARG A 50 -5.91 7.14 -14.59
N ARG A 51 -6.74 6.28 -13.98
CA ARG A 51 -8.16 6.16 -14.32
C ARG A 51 -8.94 7.42 -13.98
N ALA A 52 -8.74 7.96 -12.77
CA ALA A 52 -9.40 9.19 -12.34
C ALA A 52 -9.01 10.38 -13.24
N THR A 53 -7.71 10.56 -13.53
CA THR A 53 -7.24 11.64 -14.41
C THR A 53 -7.63 11.47 -15.87
N SER A 54 -7.96 10.25 -16.30
CA SER A 54 -8.48 10.02 -17.66
C SER A 54 -9.94 10.47 -17.79
N ILE A 55 -10.72 10.42 -16.72
CA ILE A 55 -12.13 10.82 -16.70
C ILE A 55 -12.24 12.32 -16.40
N GLU A 56 -11.42 12.80 -15.46
CA GLU A 56 -11.36 14.19 -15.04
C GLU A 56 -9.92 14.69 -15.22
N PRO A 57 -9.55 15.18 -16.42
CA PRO A 57 -8.22 15.65 -16.71
C PRO A 57 -7.88 16.84 -15.83
N ILE A 58 -6.81 16.70 -15.05
CA ILE A 58 -6.25 17.80 -14.27
C ILE A 58 -5.69 18.82 -15.27
N ARG A 59 -6.33 19.98 -15.42
CA ARG A 59 -5.85 21.12 -16.23
C ARG A 59 -5.13 22.13 -15.34
#